data_AF-D5WSE1-F1
#
_entry.id   AF-D5WSE1-F1
#
_cell.length_a   1.000
_cell.length_b   1.000
_cell.length_c   1.000
_cell.angle_alpha   90.00
_cell.angle_beta   90.00
_cell.angle_gamma   90.00
#
_symmetry.space_group_name_H-M   'P 1'
#
loop_
_entity.id
_entity.type
_entity.pdbx_description
1 polymer ?
#
loop_
_entity_poly.entity_id
_entity_poly.type
_entity_poly.pdbx_seq_one_letter_code
_entity_poly.pdbx_strand_id
1 'polypeptide(L)' 'MGLITEILLLLSYLVADVGVGWLVAWVFGRMFSVSLTRRQMWWIASSWTVLGVIGILIFRW' A
#
# COMPACT_ATOMS: atom_id res chain seq x y z
N MET A 1 -16.16 -16.70 -17.28
CA MET A 1 -16.22 -16.52 -15.81
C MET A 1 -14.81 -16.49 -15.17
N GLY A 2 -13.77 -16.00 -15.86
CA GLY A 2 -12.37 -16.05 -15.37
C GLY A 2 -11.74 -14.68 -15.15
N LEU A 3 -11.79 -13.81 -16.17
CA LEU A 3 -11.08 -12.51 -16.16
C LEU A 3 -11.67 -11.44 -15.23
N ILE A 4 -13.01 -11.31 -15.18
CA ILE A 4 -13.66 -10.27 -14.38
C ILE A 4 -13.39 -10.50 -12.89
N THR A 5 -13.40 -11.76 -12.45
CA THR A 5 -13.12 -12.15 -11.07
C THR A 5 -11.66 -11.90 -10.70
N GLU A 6 -10.71 -12.22 -11.59
CA GLU A 6 -9.29 -11.89 -11.38
C GLU A 6 -9.04 -10.38 -11.30
N ILE A 7 -9.70 -9.59 -12.17
CA ILE A 7 -9.60 -8.13 -12.13
C ILE A 7 -10.17 -7.58 -10.82
N LEU A 8 -11.31 -8.10 -10.35
CA LEU A 8 -11.89 -7.72 -9.06
C LEU A 8 -11.00 -8.11 -7.87
N LEU A 9 -10.35 -9.28 -7.93
CA LEU A 9 -9.38 -9.71 -6.92
C LEU A 9 -8.13 -8.82 -6.91
N LEU A 10 -7.61 -8.46 -8.08
CA LEU A 10 -6.48 -7.54 -8.20
C LEU A 10 -6.83 -6.13 -7.71
N LEU A 11 -8.03 -5.63 -8.03
CA LEU A 11 -8.50 -4.33 -7.56
C LEU A 11 -8.69 -4.32 -6.04
N SER A 12 -9.29 -5.37 -5.47
CA SER A 12 -9.48 -5.47 -4.02
C SER A 12 -8.16 -5.60 -3.28
N TYR A 13 -7.20 -6.34 -3.84
CA TYR A 13 -5.84 -6.40 -3.31
C TYR A 13 -5.16 -5.01 -3.35
N LEU A 14 -5.26 -4.30 -4.47
CA LEU A 14 -4.71 -2.95 -4.63
C LEU A 14 -5.31 -1.97 -3.61
N VAL A 15 -6.63 -2.01 -3.41
CA VAL A 15 -7.33 -1.17 -2.43
C VAL A 15 -6.87 -1.50 -1.00
N ALA A 16 -6.72 -2.78 -0.68
CA ALA A 16 -6.19 -3.21 0.62
C ALA A 16 -4.75 -2.74 0.82
N ASP A 17 -3.88 -2.88 -0.17
CA ASP A 17 -2.47 -2.49 -0.10
C ASP A 17 -2.29 -0.97 0.09
N VAL A 18 -3.08 -0.17 -0.63
CA VAL A 18 -3.14 1.29 -0.45
C VAL A 18 -3.66 1.66 0.93
N GLY A 19 -4.70 0.96 1.41
CA GLY A 19 -5.25 1.15 2.76
C GLY A 19 -4.23 0.86 3.85
N VAL A 20 -3.48 -0.24 3.72
CA VAL A 20 -2.38 -0.60 4.64
C VAL A 20 -1.27 0.45 4.60
N GLY A 21 -0.84 0.89 3.41
CA GLY A 21 0.17 1.95 3.28
C GLY A 21 -0.24 3.26 3.95
N TRP A 22 -1.53 3.61 3.89
CA TRP A 22 -2.07 4.79 4.55
C TRP A 22 -2.16 4.64 6.07
N LEU A 23 -2.56 3.45 6.55
CA LEU A 23 -2.54 3.09 7.96
C LEU A 23 -1.12 3.11 8.55
N VAL A 24 -0.15 2.57 7.82
CA VAL A 24 1.28 2.61 8.17
C VAL A 24 1.75 4.06 8.26
N ALA A 25 1.44 4.90 7.27
CA ALA A 25 1.79 6.32 7.32
C ALA A 25 1.17 7.04 8.54
N TRP A 26 -0.08 6.73 8.87
CA TRP A 26 -0.77 7.31 10.01
C TRP A 26 -0.16 6.85 11.35
N VAL A 27 0.09 5.55 11.51
CA VAL A 27 0.75 4.97 12.70
C VAL A 27 2.15 5.53 12.85
N PHE A 28 2.91 5.66 11.76
CA PHE A 28 4.25 6.22 11.77
C PHE A 28 4.24 7.69 12.24
N GLY A 29 3.34 8.51 11.69
CA GLY A 29 3.17 9.89 12.16
C GLY A 29 2.81 9.98 13.65
N ARG A 30 2.01 9.05 14.15
CA ARG A 30 1.63 8.97 15.57
C ARG A 30 2.79 8.50 16.45
N MET A 31 3.55 7.49 16.03
CA MET A 31 4.67 6.93 16.79
C MET A 31 5.82 7.92 16.97
N PHE A 32 6.14 8.68 15.91
CA PHE A 32 7.24 9.64 15.95
C PHE A 32 6.79 11.07 16.29
N SER A 33 5.50 11.26 16.60
CA SER A 33 4.89 12.57 16.88
C SER A 33 5.19 13.63 15.81
N VAL A 34 5.32 13.20 14.55
CA VAL A 34 5.63 14.06 13.40
C VAL A 34 4.34 14.38 12.66
N SER A 35 4.06 15.66 12.44
CA SER A 35 2.95 16.07 11.57
C SER A 35 3.33 15.80 10.11
N LEU A 36 2.97 14.61 9.63
CA LEU A 36 3.14 14.26 8.23
C LEU A 36 2.16 15.09 7.39
N THR A 37 2.71 15.98 6.56
CA THR A 37 1.91 16.69 5.55
C THR A 37 1.28 15.68 4.58
N ARG A 38 0.14 16.01 3.95
CA ARG A 38 -0.52 15.12 2.96
C ARG A 38 0.48 14.60 1.92
N ARG A 39 1.43 15.44 1.48
CA ARG A 39 2.48 15.06 0.53
C ARG A 39 3.39 13.95 1.07
N GLN A 40 3.77 13.99 2.35
CA GLN A 40 4.58 12.95 2.98
C GLN A 40 3.79 11.65 3.19
N MET A 41 2.50 11.73 3.51
CA MET A 41 1.62 10.55 3.53
C MET A 41 1.58 9.86 2.17
N TRP A 42 1.49 10.62 1.06
CA TRP A 42 1.57 10.05 -0.29
C TRP A 42 2.93 9.41 -0.58
N TRP A 43 4.04 10.00 -0.10
CA TRP A 43 5.37 9.39 -0.23
C TRP A 43 5.50 8.06 0.53
N ILE A 44 4.95 7.98 1.75
CA ILE A 44 4.97 6.75 2.55
C ILE A 44 4.07 5.69 1.90
N ALA A 45 2.86 6.07 1.47
CA ALA A 45 1.97 5.17 0.76
C ALA A 45 2.61 4.65 -0.54
N SER A 46 3.26 5.53 -1.31
CA SER A 46 3.99 5.14 -2.53
C SER A 46 5.15 4.19 -2.23
N SER A 47 5.94 4.47 -1.19
CA SER A 47 7.05 3.60 -0.76
C SER A 47 6.54 2.24 -0.29
N TRP A 48 5.39 2.21 0.39
CA TRP A 48 4.74 0.98 0.83
C TRP A 48 4.27 0.13 -0.34
N THR A 49 3.58 0.74 -1.31
CA THR A 49 3.14 0.06 -2.53
C THR A 49 4.34 -0.45 -3.33
N VAL A 50 5.43 0.31 -3.44
CA VAL A 50 6.67 -0.15 -4.10
C VAL A 50 7.28 -1.35 -3.37
N LEU A 51 7.34 -1.33 -2.03
CA LEU A 51 7.81 -2.48 -1.24
C LEU A 51 6.90 -3.70 -1.38
N GLY A 52 5.57 -3.51 -1.42
CA GLY A 52 4.60 -4.58 -1.66
C GLY A 52 4.75 -5.20 -3.04
N VAL A 53 4.91 -4.38 -4.08
CA VAL A 53 5.15 -4.85 -5.46
C VAL A 53 6.49 -5.58 -5.57
N ILE A 54 7.55 -5.06 -4.95
CA ILE A 54 8.87 -5.72 -4.89
C ILE A 54 8.75 -7.07 -4.15
N GLY A 55 8.04 -7.11 -3.03
CA GLY A 55 7.78 -8.35 -2.30
C GLY A 55 7.07 -9.37 -3.17
N ILE A 56 6.02 -8.98 -3.88
CA ILE A 56 5.31 -9.87 -4.81
C ILE A 56 6.26 -10.36 -5.92
N LEU A 57 7.10 -9.50 -6.48
CA LEU A 57 8.06 -9.89 -7.52
C LEU A 57 9.13 -10.86 -7.01
N ILE A 58 9.59 -10.71 -5.77
CA ILE A 58 10.62 -11.55 -5.16
C ILE A 58 10.05 -12.90 -4.67
N PHE A 59 8.88 -12.89 -4.03
CA PHE A 59 8.26 -14.10 -3.44
C PHE A 59 7.47 -14.93 -4.45
N ARG A 60 7.29 -14.43 -5.68
CA ARG A 60 6.71 -15.17 -6.80
C ARG A 60 7.82 -15.93 -7.55
N TRP A 61 8.53 -16.79 -6.83
CA TRP A 61 9.49 -17.79 -7.32
C TRP A 61 9.14 -19.16 -6.74
#